data_AF-N6UDX8-F1
#
_entry.id   AF-N6UDX8-F1
#
_cell.length_a   1.000
_cell.length_b   1.000
_cell.length_c   1.000
_cell.angle_alpha   90.00
_cell.angle_beta   90.00
_cell.angle_gamma   90.00
#
_symmetry.space_group_name_H-M   'P 1'
#
loop_
_entity.id
_entity.type
_entity.pdbx_description
1 polymer ?
#
loop_
_entity_poly.entity_id
_entity_poly.type
_entity_poly.pdbx_seq_one_letter_code
_entity_poly.pdbx_strand_id
1 'polypeptide(L)'
;MKGELGVKVMGTGTADLTKVTITGEGSGKGTGVIMGGTKMMTMTNVDISKVEKGVDVQKGKLEMMGGTVTFTGERGNWGVHVQKAATANLMDVTIKGEGGQGMGLYVEGTATMNGGEISNVESGVYATGMGNLKMDGTTITFKNGVGSYGVRVGELVTADLTSVTITGASGGTGTGVIMDGKTLEMTNVDISQVQTGVEVTSGNLTVSGGTMTGVQTGITMSGSGTLMVSGAKITFEGAGHGVKVGGTATANITGATITGGGSGQGMGVIMGGKMLGMSGGRFQVLRRRC
;
A
#
# COMPACT_ATOMS: atom_id res chain seq x y z
N MET A 1 32.54 2.02 -7.60
CA MET A 1 31.72 3.15 -8.11
C MET A 1 31.42 4.06 -6.93
N LYS A 2 31.86 5.33 -6.96
CA LYS A 2 31.39 6.33 -5.99
C LYS A 2 29.96 6.66 -6.43
N GLY A 3 28.96 6.16 -5.70
CA GLY A 3 27.58 6.60 -5.94
C GLY A 3 27.48 8.09 -5.63
N GLU A 4 26.78 8.83 -6.47
CA GLU A 4 26.41 10.22 -6.20
C GLU A 4 25.36 10.21 -5.07
N LEU A 5 25.70 10.78 -3.92
CA LEU A 5 24.88 10.76 -2.71
C LEU A 5 24.71 12.18 -2.20
N GLY A 6 23.50 12.53 -1.76
CA GLY A 6 23.25 13.80 -1.06
C GLY A 6 23.79 13.78 0.36
N VAL A 7 23.22 12.90 1.20
CA VAL A 7 23.65 12.69 2.60
C VAL A 7 23.93 11.22 2.85
N LYS A 8 25.02 10.92 3.56
CA LYS A 8 25.36 9.55 3.99
C LYS A 8 25.80 9.51 5.44
N VAL A 9 25.07 8.76 6.27
CA VAL A 9 25.43 8.50 7.68
C VAL A 9 25.88 7.06 7.84
N MET A 10 27.02 6.81 8.48
CA MET A 10 27.61 5.47 8.62
C MET A 10 28.10 5.19 10.05
N GLY A 11 28.31 3.92 10.36
CA GLY A 11 28.90 3.48 11.63
C GLY A 11 28.01 3.85 12.82
N THR A 12 28.57 4.58 13.79
CA THR A 12 27.85 5.07 14.97
C THR A 12 27.41 6.54 14.85
N GLY A 13 27.47 7.11 13.64
CA GLY A 13 27.04 8.47 13.37
C GLY A 13 25.53 8.67 13.56
N THR A 14 25.16 9.89 13.92
CA THR A 14 23.78 10.42 13.95
C THR A 14 23.72 11.64 13.05
N ALA A 15 22.53 11.99 12.57
CA ALA A 15 22.32 13.24 11.85
C ALA A 15 20.92 13.79 12.16
N ASP A 16 20.85 15.11 12.36
CA ASP A 16 19.59 15.84 12.49
C ASP A 16 19.55 16.86 11.35
N LEU A 17 18.66 16.64 10.39
CA LEU A 17 18.42 17.53 9.26
C LEU A 17 17.12 18.28 9.50
N THR A 18 17.16 19.61 9.50
CA THR A 18 15.97 20.45 9.66
C THR A 18 15.90 21.48 8.54
N LYS A 19 14.80 21.48 7.77
CA LYS A 19 14.58 22.41 6.65
C LYS A 19 15.71 22.39 5.61
N VAL A 20 16.21 21.20 5.32
CA VAL A 20 17.30 20.99 4.35
C VAL A 20 16.70 20.63 2.99
N THR A 21 17.26 21.17 1.93
CA THR A 21 16.96 20.76 0.55
C THR A 21 18.13 19.96 -0.01
N ILE A 22 17.86 18.75 -0.50
CA ILE A 22 18.79 17.84 -1.14
C ILE A 22 18.35 17.69 -2.59
N THR A 23 19.15 18.20 -3.52
CA THR A 23 18.81 18.15 -4.96
C THR A 23 19.94 17.49 -5.72
N GLY A 24 19.63 16.45 -6.51
CA GLY A 24 20.57 15.88 -7.46
C GLY A 24 20.77 16.80 -8.67
N GLU A 25 21.98 16.78 -9.24
CA GLU A 25 22.29 17.46 -10.49
C GLU A 25 22.48 16.44 -11.64
N GLY A 26 22.42 16.90 -12.88
CA GLY A 26 22.65 16.06 -14.06
C GLY A 26 21.54 15.03 -14.29
N SER A 27 21.92 13.80 -14.67
CA SER A 27 20.98 12.73 -15.05
C SER A 27 20.23 12.08 -13.89
N GLY A 28 20.38 12.58 -12.66
CA GLY A 28 19.63 12.13 -11.49
C GLY A 28 19.95 10.73 -10.98
N LYS A 29 21.11 10.13 -11.32
CA LYS A 29 21.44 8.71 -11.05
C LYS A 29 21.89 8.39 -9.61
N GLY A 30 21.55 9.26 -8.66
CA GLY A 30 22.02 9.20 -7.27
C GLY A 30 20.96 8.78 -6.26
N THR A 31 21.38 8.54 -5.02
CA THR A 31 20.47 8.39 -3.86
C THR A 31 20.50 9.66 -3.02
N GLY A 32 19.34 10.22 -2.70
CA GLY A 32 19.25 11.44 -1.90
C GLY A 32 19.87 11.28 -0.52
N VAL A 33 19.40 10.29 0.24
CA VAL A 33 19.88 10.01 1.61
C VAL A 33 20.16 8.52 1.78
N ILE A 34 21.32 8.18 2.34
CA ILE A 34 21.65 6.84 2.84
C ILE A 34 21.86 6.90 4.35
N MET A 35 21.03 6.14 5.07
CA MET A 35 21.18 5.90 6.50
C MET A 35 21.76 4.50 6.74
N GLY A 36 23.09 4.41 6.78
CA GLY A 36 23.82 3.18 7.09
C GLY A 36 24.34 3.10 8.54
N GLY A 37 24.10 4.13 9.35
CA GLY A 37 24.45 4.16 10.76
C GLY A 37 23.52 3.31 11.62
N THR A 38 24.00 2.83 12.76
CA THR A 38 23.19 2.00 13.68
C THR A 38 22.34 2.83 14.66
N LYS A 39 22.62 4.14 14.77
CA LYS A 39 21.87 5.07 15.63
C LYS A 39 20.70 5.71 14.89
N MET A 40 20.09 6.72 15.49
CA MET A 40 18.96 7.46 14.93
C MET A 40 19.42 8.54 13.94
N MET A 41 18.60 8.78 12.91
CA MET A 41 18.66 9.97 12.06
C MET A 41 17.29 10.64 12.07
N THR A 42 17.28 11.97 12.24
CA THR A 42 16.06 12.77 12.22
C THR A 42 16.04 13.67 10.98
N MET A 43 14.92 13.70 10.27
CA MET A 43 14.68 14.56 9.11
C MET A 43 13.39 15.33 9.33
N THR A 44 13.48 16.64 9.58
CA THR A 44 12.32 17.51 9.79
C THR A 44 12.19 18.49 8.63
N ASN A 45 11.10 18.38 7.87
CA ASN A 45 10.84 19.20 6.68
C ASN A 45 12.01 19.17 5.68
N VAL A 46 12.48 17.97 5.34
CA VAL A 46 13.58 17.80 4.38
C VAL A 46 12.99 17.52 3.00
N ASP A 47 13.43 18.28 2.01
CA ASP A 47 13.00 18.12 0.62
C ASP A 47 14.09 17.48 -0.22
N ILE A 48 13.79 16.36 -0.84
CA ILE A 48 14.66 15.58 -1.72
C ILE A 48 14.09 15.62 -3.13
N SER A 49 14.90 15.98 -4.13
CA SER A 49 14.46 16.01 -5.53
C SER A 49 15.58 15.67 -6.52
N LYS A 50 15.19 15.34 -7.76
CA LYS A 50 16.12 15.02 -8.88
C LYS A 50 17.11 13.89 -8.55
N VAL A 51 16.65 12.88 -7.83
CA VAL A 51 17.41 11.68 -7.47
C VAL A 51 16.72 10.44 -8.01
N GLU A 52 17.46 9.38 -8.27
CA GLU A 52 16.92 8.11 -8.76
C GLU A 52 16.23 7.36 -7.63
N LYS A 53 16.82 7.44 -6.43
CA LYS A 53 16.30 6.85 -5.19
C LYS A 53 16.24 7.95 -4.13
N GLY A 54 15.14 8.04 -3.41
CA GLY A 54 14.97 9.07 -2.40
C GLY A 54 15.82 8.81 -1.15
N VAL A 55 15.34 7.90 -0.31
CA VAL A 55 15.95 7.55 0.99
C VAL A 55 16.15 6.05 1.07
N ASP A 56 17.36 5.61 1.42
CA ASP A 56 17.70 4.21 1.69
C ASP A 56 18.13 4.06 3.15
N VAL A 57 17.25 3.46 3.96
CA VAL A 57 17.45 3.20 5.38
C VAL A 57 17.99 1.78 5.54
N GLN A 58 19.32 1.67 5.60
CA GLN A 58 20.00 0.38 5.61
C GLN A 58 20.06 -0.22 7.02
N LYS A 59 20.20 0.64 8.05
CA LYS A 59 20.33 0.28 9.46
C LYS A 59 19.76 1.37 10.37
N GLY A 60 19.57 1.03 11.64
CA GLY A 60 19.19 2.01 12.66
C GLY A 60 17.75 2.46 12.53
N LYS A 61 17.46 3.68 13.00
CA LYS A 61 16.11 4.24 13.04
C LYS A 61 16.03 5.60 12.37
N LEU A 62 15.26 5.70 11.28
CA LEU A 62 14.91 6.97 10.67
C LEU A 62 13.62 7.52 11.30
N GLU A 63 13.64 8.79 11.70
CA GLU A 63 12.44 9.59 11.96
C GLU A 63 12.36 10.71 10.91
N MET A 64 11.36 10.66 10.05
CA MET A 64 11.12 11.69 9.03
C MET A 64 9.76 12.35 9.29
N MET A 65 9.78 13.66 9.47
CA MET A 65 8.64 14.49 9.88
C MET A 65 8.43 15.59 8.85
N GLY A 66 7.38 15.49 8.05
CA GLY A 66 7.12 16.36 6.92
C GLY A 66 8.16 16.23 5.80
N GLY A 67 8.13 17.19 4.88
CA GLY A 67 9.04 17.24 3.74
C GLY A 67 8.62 16.31 2.60
N THR A 68 9.32 16.44 1.48
CA THR A 68 8.99 15.77 0.23
C THR A 68 10.14 14.91 -0.26
N VAL A 69 9.84 13.72 -0.76
CA VAL A 69 10.78 12.86 -1.48
C VAL A 69 10.29 12.68 -2.91
N THR A 70 10.91 13.40 -3.84
CA THR A 70 10.66 13.25 -5.28
C THR A 70 11.82 12.49 -5.93
N PHE A 71 11.52 11.36 -6.57
CA PHE A 71 12.51 10.52 -7.24
C PHE A 71 12.15 10.28 -8.70
N THR A 72 13.13 10.22 -9.60
CA THR A 72 12.97 10.12 -11.07
C THR A 72 13.29 8.72 -11.61
N GLY A 73 13.21 7.71 -10.75
CA GLY A 73 13.76 6.39 -11.05
C GLY A 73 12.93 5.54 -12.02
N GLU A 74 13.62 4.64 -12.71
CA GLU A 74 13.01 3.58 -13.51
C GLU A 74 12.30 2.51 -12.65
N ARG A 75 11.65 1.54 -13.29
CA ARG A 75 11.06 0.37 -12.63
C ARG A 75 12.07 -0.29 -11.67
N GLY A 76 11.67 -0.48 -10.42
CA GLY A 76 12.50 -1.06 -9.36
C GLY A 76 13.18 -0.03 -8.43
N ASN A 77 13.10 1.26 -8.74
CA ASN A 77 13.51 2.33 -7.83
C ASN A 77 12.42 2.69 -6.82
N TRP A 78 12.79 3.47 -5.82
CA TRP A 78 11.94 3.79 -4.69
C TRP A 78 12.08 5.23 -4.19
N GLY A 79 11.01 5.75 -3.61
CA GLY A 79 11.04 6.95 -2.79
C GLY A 79 11.74 6.68 -1.46
N VAL A 80 11.24 5.72 -0.68
CA VAL A 80 11.85 5.30 0.59
C VAL A 80 12.00 3.79 0.61
N HIS A 81 13.19 3.30 0.97
CA HIS A 81 13.45 1.87 1.19
C HIS A 81 13.94 1.65 2.62
N VAL A 82 13.31 0.71 3.30
CA VAL A 82 13.64 0.32 4.68
C VAL A 82 14.16 -1.11 4.65
N GLN A 83 15.48 -1.28 4.79
CA GLN A 83 16.09 -2.60 4.72
C GLN A 83 15.83 -3.43 5.99
N LYS A 84 16.12 -4.73 5.91
CA LYS A 84 15.80 -5.73 6.93
C LYS A 84 16.20 -5.37 8.37
N ALA A 85 17.31 -4.65 8.56
CA ALA A 85 17.84 -4.28 9.88
C ALA A 85 17.46 -2.85 10.32
N ALA A 86 16.52 -2.22 9.62
CA ALA A 86 16.15 -0.83 9.82
C ALA A 86 14.71 -0.65 10.28
N THR A 87 14.46 0.49 10.92
CA THR A 87 13.13 1.00 11.23
C THR A 87 12.98 2.40 10.64
N ALA A 88 11.84 2.69 10.03
CA ALA A 88 11.51 4.05 9.59
C ALA A 88 10.14 4.47 10.11
N ASN A 89 10.09 5.67 10.71
CA ASN A 89 8.86 6.35 11.08
C ASN A 89 8.70 7.58 10.18
N LEU A 90 7.69 7.54 9.31
CA LEU A 90 7.36 8.61 8.39
C LEU A 90 6.08 9.29 8.89
N MET A 91 6.16 10.57 9.24
CA MET A 91 5.05 11.37 9.74
C MET A 91 4.80 12.52 8.76
N ASP A 92 3.63 12.57 8.13
CA ASP A 92 3.22 13.60 7.16
C ASP A 92 4.21 13.79 5.99
N VAL A 93 4.86 12.71 5.54
CA VAL A 93 5.82 12.75 4.43
C VAL A 93 5.11 12.59 3.09
N THR A 94 5.49 13.41 2.11
CA THR A 94 5.06 13.24 0.72
C THR A 94 6.13 12.49 -0.07
N ILE A 95 5.75 11.40 -0.75
CA ILE A 95 6.62 10.61 -1.64
C ILE A 95 6.05 10.64 -3.05
N LYS A 96 6.85 11.07 -4.03
CA LYS A 96 6.43 11.25 -5.42
C LYS A 96 7.39 10.58 -6.41
N GLY A 97 6.86 9.71 -7.25
CA GLY A 97 7.57 9.17 -8.41
C GLY A 97 7.43 10.10 -9.62
N GLU A 98 8.51 10.73 -10.08
CA GLU A 98 8.48 11.46 -11.33
C GLU A 98 8.46 10.47 -12.50
N GLY A 99 7.61 10.73 -13.50
CA GLY A 99 7.42 9.79 -14.62
C GLY A 99 6.43 8.65 -14.35
N GLY A 100 6.07 8.35 -13.10
CA GLY A 100 5.09 7.30 -12.81
C GLY A 100 5.64 5.89 -12.63
N GLN A 101 6.94 5.76 -12.43
CA GLN A 101 7.63 4.49 -12.30
C GLN A 101 8.11 4.28 -10.87
N GLY A 102 8.46 3.03 -10.56
CA GLY A 102 9.01 2.68 -9.26
C GLY A 102 7.96 2.70 -8.13
N MET A 103 8.48 2.60 -6.91
CA MET A 103 7.69 2.35 -5.71
C MET A 103 7.73 3.55 -4.78
N GLY A 104 6.62 3.85 -4.11
CA GLY A 104 6.63 4.87 -3.06
C GLY A 104 7.50 4.43 -1.88
N LEU A 105 7.04 3.38 -1.19
CA LEU A 105 7.66 2.85 0.02
C LEU A 105 7.93 1.35 -0.12
N TYR A 106 9.20 0.96 -0.02
CA TYR A 106 9.64 -0.44 -0.02
C TYR A 106 10.15 -0.85 1.36
N VAL A 107 9.61 -1.93 1.95
CA VAL A 107 9.83 -2.31 3.35
C VAL A 107 10.27 -3.76 3.49
N GLU A 108 11.55 -3.96 3.81
CA GLU A 108 12.11 -5.24 4.27
C GLU A 108 12.34 -5.26 5.79
N GLY A 109 12.46 -4.08 6.41
CA GLY A 109 12.54 -3.90 7.86
C GLY A 109 11.16 -3.65 8.48
N THR A 110 11.09 -2.68 9.38
CA THR A 110 9.83 -2.21 9.98
C THR A 110 9.54 -0.77 9.57
N ALA A 111 8.30 -0.47 9.17
CA ALA A 111 7.92 0.88 8.80
C ALA A 111 6.59 1.30 9.42
N THR A 112 6.52 2.54 9.88
CA THR A 112 5.27 3.23 10.19
C THR A 112 5.14 4.45 9.29
N MET A 113 4.00 4.60 8.63
CA MET A 113 3.63 5.80 7.88
C MET A 113 2.34 6.37 8.48
N ASN A 114 2.42 7.55 9.09
CA ASN A 114 1.29 8.25 9.69
C ASN A 114 1.04 9.54 8.92
N GLY A 115 -0.14 9.69 8.35
CA GLY A 115 -0.47 10.73 7.40
C GLY A 115 0.31 10.61 6.09
N GLY A 116 0.51 11.76 5.44
CA GLY A 116 1.31 11.86 4.23
C GLY A 116 0.63 11.31 2.96
N GLU A 117 1.38 11.37 1.87
CA GLU A 117 0.91 11.01 0.54
C GLU A 117 1.97 10.23 -0.22
N ILE A 118 1.56 9.19 -0.94
CA ILE A 118 2.34 8.53 -1.98
C ILE A 118 1.63 8.76 -3.31
N SER A 119 2.30 9.39 -4.28
CA SER A 119 1.67 9.64 -5.59
C SER A 119 2.62 9.54 -6.78
N ASN A 120 2.02 9.39 -7.97
CA ASN A 120 2.73 9.25 -9.24
C ASN A 120 3.75 8.08 -9.25
N VAL A 121 3.42 6.96 -8.63
CA VAL A 121 4.28 5.76 -8.61
C VAL A 121 3.65 4.64 -9.44
N GLU A 122 4.45 3.65 -9.86
CA GLU A 122 3.94 2.41 -10.46
C GLU A 122 3.18 1.59 -9.41
N SER A 123 3.69 1.57 -8.18
CA SER A 123 3.04 0.92 -7.04
C SER A 123 3.30 1.70 -5.75
N GLY A 124 2.32 1.72 -4.84
CA GLY A 124 2.39 2.51 -3.62
C GLY A 124 3.39 1.96 -2.61
N VAL A 125 3.02 0.88 -1.93
CA VAL A 125 3.79 0.28 -0.83
C VAL A 125 4.00 -1.21 -1.08
N TYR A 126 5.20 -1.71 -0.86
CA TYR A 126 5.49 -3.14 -0.79
C TYR A 126 6.23 -3.47 0.50
N ALA A 127 5.61 -4.25 1.38
CA ALA A 127 6.28 -4.84 2.52
C ALA A 127 6.57 -6.31 2.25
N THR A 128 7.84 -6.72 2.31
CA THR A 128 8.29 -8.09 2.01
C THR A 128 8.95 -8.78 3.19
N GLY A 129 9.50 -8.00 4.12
CA GLY A 129 10.38 -8.52 5.14
C GLY A 129 9.69 -9.18 6.32
N MET A 130 10.48 -9.53 7.32
CA MET A 130 9.97 -10.08 8.58
C MET A 130 9.42 -9.01 9.54
N GLY A 131 9.59 -7.73 9.22
CA GLY A 131 9.11 -6.64 10.07
C GLY A 131 7.64 -6.31 9.83
N ASN A 132 7.16 -5.33 10.60
CA ASN A 132 5.77 -4.90 10.57
C ASN A 132 5.60 -3.65 9.68
N LEU A 133 4.44 -3.54 9.03
CA LEU A 133 4.01 -2.33 8.34
C LEU A 133 2.80 -1.75 9.07
N LYS A 134 2.90 -0.50 9.52
CA LYS A 134 1.73 0.24 10.02
C LYS A 134 1.49 1.47 9.16
N MET A 135 0.26 1.67 8.71
CA MET A 135 -0.16 2.86 8.00
C MET A 135 -1.41 3.45 8.65
N ASP A 136 -1.42 4.76 8.89
CA ASP A 136 -2.55 5.47 9.47
C ASP A 136 -2.78 6.79 8.73
N GLY A 137 -3.96 7.03 8.20
CA GLY A 137 -4.31 8.31 7.56
C GLY A 137 -3.54 8.63 6.26
N THR A 138 -2.86 7.66 5.66
CA THR A 138 -2.07 7.86 4.43
C THR A 138 -2.93 7.84 3.17
N THR A 139 -2.64 8.73 2.22
CA THR A 139 -3.23 8.68 0.87
C THR A 139 -2.24 8.08 -0.14
N ILE A 140 -2.70 7.12 -0.94
CA ILE A 140 -1.91 6.46 -1.99
C ILE A 140 -2.64 6.61 -3.32
N THR A 141 -1.96 7.21 -4.30
CA THR A 141 -2.39 7.23 -5.69
C THR A 141 -1.31 6.61 -6.57
N PHE A 142 -1.65 5.55 -7.30
CA PHE A 142 -0.69 4.85 -8.16
C PHE A 142 -1.20 4.76 -9.60
N LYS A 143 -0.26 4.67 -10.55
CA LYS A 143 -0.59 4.58 -11.97
C LYS A 143 -1.11 3.20 -12.33
N ASN A 144 -1.94 3.15 -13.38
CA ASN A 144 -2.45 1.89 -13.91
C ASN A 144 -1.35 1.08 -14.61
N GLY A 145 -1.39 -0.23 -14.37
CA GLY A 145 -0.53 -1.22 -14.97
C GLY A 145 -0.98 -2.60 -14.48
N VAL A 146 -0.97 -3.59 -15.37
CA VAL A 146 -1.22 -4.97 -14.94
C VAL A 146 -0.11 -5.36 -13.96
N GLY A 147 -0.50 -5.76 -12.75
CA GLY A 147 0.43 -6.09 -11.67
C GLY A 147 0.85 -4.90 -10.79
N SER A 148 0.37 -3.68 -11.07
CA SER A 148 0.52 -2.53 -10.16
C SER A 148 -0.41 -2.65 -8.96
N TYR A 149 0.02 -2.12 -7.82
CA TYR A 149 -0.78 -2.16 -6.60
C TYR A 149 -0.64 -0.91 -5.72
N GLY A 150 -1.67 -0.65 -4.91
CA GLY A 150 -1.62 0.36 -3.86
C GLY A 150 -0.76 -0.10 -2.69
N VAL A 151 -1.10 -1.23 -2.08
CA VAL A 151 -0.33 -1.85 -0.99
C VAL A 151 -0.17 -3.34 -1.25
N ARG A 152 1.04 -3.88 -1.12
CA ARG A 152 1.29 -5.31 -1.12
C ARG A 152 1.96 -5.75 0.18
N VAL A 153 1.39 -6.77 0.82
CA VAL A 153 1.84 -7.36 2.07
C VAL A 153 2.36 -8.77 1.77
N GLY A 154 3.67 -8.96 1.84
CA GLY A 154 4.35 -10.23 1.54
C GLY A 154 4.24 -11.26 2.67
N GLU A 155 4.61 -12.50 2.35
CA GLU A 155 4.38 -13.72 3.14
C GLU A 155 4.71 -13.66 4.62
N LEU A 156 5.74 -12.91 5.02
CA LEU A 156 6.23 -12.88 6.39
C LEU A 156 5.70 -11.71 7.22
N VAL A 157 4.95 -10.80 6.60
CA VAL A 157 4.57 -9.50 7.16
C VAL A 157 3.28 -9.61 7.96
N THR A 158 3.24 -8.86 9.07
CA THR A 158 2.01 -8.42 9.73
C THR A 158 1.81 -6.94 9.43
N ALA A 159 0.63 -6.56 8.94
CA ALA A 159 0.34 -5.21 8.52
C ALA A 159 -0.97 -4.67 9.10
N ASP A 160 -0.96 -3.40 9.51
CA ASP A 160 -2.12 -2.68 10.00
C ASP A 160 -2.33 -1.43 9.16
N LEU A 161 -3.47 -1.33 8.47
CA LEU A 161 -3.86 -0.18 7.66
C LEU A 161 -5.10 0.46 8.28
N THR A 162 -4.98 1.69 8.76
CA THR A 162 -6.07 2.46 9.37
C THR A 162 -6.31 3.75 8.60
N SER A 163 -7.56 4.05 8.25
CA SER A 163 -7.93 5.30 7.57
C SER A 163 -7.11 5.59 6.31
N VAL A 164 -6.66 4.55 5.61
CA VAL A 164 -5.84 4.67 4.39
C VAL A 164 -6.77 4.85 3.19
N THR A 165 -6.43 5.79 2.31
CA THR A 165 -7.11 5.95 1.01
C THR A 165 -6.19 5.44 -0.10
N ILE A 166 -6.71 4.55 -0.94
CA ILE A 166 -5.99 3.94 -2.06
C ILE A 166 -6.77 4.17 -3.34
N THR A 167 -6.16 4.87 -4.30
CA THR A 167 -6.81 5.18 -5.58
C THR A 167 -5.91 4.77 -6.73
N GLY A 168 -6.41 3.89 -7.59
CA GLY A 168 -5.77 3.60 -8.88
C GLY A 168 -6.05 4.70 -9.89
N ALA A 169 -5.59 4.55 -11.14
CA ALA A 169 -5.91 5.49 -12.20
C ALA A 169 -7.17 5.06 -13.00
N SER A 170 -7.68 5.96 -13.85
CA SER A 170 -8.86 5.68 -14.68
C SER A 170 -8.67 4.45 -15.58
N GLY A 171 -9.59 3.48 -15.50
CA GLY A 171 -9.53 2.22 -16.26
C GLY A 171 -9.23 0.98 -15.41
N GLY A 172 -8.86 1.15 -14.13
CA GLY A 172 -8.89 0.12 -13.10
C GLY A 172 -8.27 -1.22 -13.47
N THR A 173 -6.99 -1.26 -13.82
CA THR A 173 -6.26 -2.51 -14.16
C THR A 173 -5.31 -3.01 -13.07
N GLY A 174 -5.07 -2.21 -12.02
CA GLY A 174 -4.26 -2.60 -10.86
C GLY A 174 -5.08 -3.19 -9.72
N THR A 175 -4.42 -3.53 -8.62
CA THR A 175 -5.06 -4.03 -7.39
C THR A 175 -4.91 -3.01 -6.25
N GLY A 176 -5.96 -2.76 -5.48
CA GLY A 176 -5.87 -1.86 -4.33
C GLY A 176 -4.91 -2.41 -3.28
N VAL A 177 -5.22 -3.59 -2.75
CA VAL A 177 -4.41 -4.28 -1.74
C VAL A 177 -4.16 -5.73 -2.14
N ILE A 178 -2.92 -6.17 -2.08
CA ILE A 178 -2.52 -7.58 -2.25
C ILE A 178 -1.98 -8.09 -0.92
N MET A 179 -2.48 -9.25 -0.49
CA MET A 179 -2.03 -9.95 0.70
C MET A 179 -1.56 -11.35 0.34
N ASP A 180 -0.26 -11.54 0.48
CA ASP A 180 0.41 -12.84 0.51
C ASP A 180 0.84 -13.20 1.96
N GLY A 181 0.70 -12.27 2.91
CA GLY A 181 1.25 -12.29 4.27
C GLY A 181 0.54 -13.11 5.36
N LYS A 182 0.98 -12.93 6.61
CA LYS A 182 0.42 -13.64 7.77
C LYS A 182 -0.93 -13.09 8.20
N THR A 183 -0.93 -11.78 8.52
CA THR A 183 -2.10 -11.07 9.01
C THR A 183 -2.11 -9.67 8.44
N LEU A 184 -3.29 -9.23 8.00
CA LEU A 184 -3.56 -7.87 7.57
C LEU A 184 -4.85 -7.41 8.23
N GLU A 185 -4.76 -6.32 8.99
CA GLU A 185 -5.92 -5.60 9.50
C GLU A 185 -6.15 -4.32 8.68
N MET A 186 -7.36 -4.16 8.17
CA MET A 186 -7.80 -2.99 7.43
C MET A 186 -8.97 -2.35 8.17
N THR A 187 -8.77 -1.17 8.75
CA THR A 187 -9.81 -0.41 9.45
C THR A 187 -10.08 0.89 8.73
N ASN A 188 -11.31 1.08 8.25
CA ASN A 188 -11.73 2.26 7.46
C ASN A 188 -10.83 2.55 6.26
N VAL A 189 -10.44 1.51 5.52
CA VAL A 189 -9.64 1.67 4.30
C VAL A 189 -10.55 1.88 3.10
N ASP A 190 -10.32 2.95 2.35
CA ASP A 190 -11.06 3.29 1.15
C ASP A 190 -10.26 2.96 -0.10
N ILE A 191 -10.84 2.18 -1.01
CA ILE A 191 -10.21 1.72 -2.25
C ILE A 191 -11.08 2.13 -3.43
N SER A 192 -10.47 2.76 -4.45
CA SER A 192 -11.19 3.13 -5.65
C SER A 192 -10.39 3.04 -6.94
N GLN A 193 -11.10 2.89 -8.06
CA GLN A 193 -10.52 2.93 -9.42
C GLN A 193 -9.45 1.87 -9.67
N VAL A 194 -9.69 0.65 -9.21
CA VAL A 194 -8.80 -0.51 -9.36
C VAL A 194 -9.57 -1.69 -9.94
N GLN A 195 -8.90 -2.68 -10.52
CA GLN A 195 -9.56 -3.89 -11.00
C GLN A 195 -10.11 -4.70 -9.82
N THR A 196 -9.22 -4.95 -8.88
CA THR A 196 -9.48 -5.75 -7.67
C THR A 196 -9.27 -4.85 -6.47
N GLY A 197 -10.28 -4.76 -5.60
CA GLY A 197 -10.15 -4.02 -4.34
C GLY A 197 -9.08 -4.65 -3.46
N VAL A 198 -9.31 -5.91 -3.06
CA VAL A 198 -8.39 -6.69 -2.22
C VAL A 198 -8.23 -8.10 -2.77
N GLU A 199 -6.99 -8.52 -2.95
CA GLU A 199 -6.60 -9.88 -3.35
C GLU A 199 -5.84 -10.56 -2.21
N VAL A 200 -6.26 -11.76 -1.83
CA VAL A 200 -5.66 -12.55 -0.75
C VAL A 200 -5.32 -13.94 -1.26
N THR A 201 -4.04 -14.26 -1.27
CA THR A 201 -3.55 -15.60 -1.65
C THR A 201 -3.33 -16.47 -0.42
N SER A 202 -2.96 -15.89 0.72
CA SER A 202 -2.85 -16.60 1.99
C SER A 202 -2.97 -15.68 3.20
N GLY A 203 -3.18 -16.27 4.38
CA GLY A 203 -3.17 -15.57 5.66
C GLY A 203 -4.54 -15.13 6.16
N ASN A 204 -4.54 -14.28 7.19
CA ASN A 204 -5.74 -13.81 7.87
C ASN A 204 -5.99 -12.33 7.53
N LEU A 205 -7.03 -12.08 6.75
CA LEU A 205 -7.48 -10.72 6.43
C LEU A 205 -8.66 -10.34 7.33
N THR A 206 -8.54 -9.22 8.04
CA THR A 206 -9.66 -8.56 8.72
C THR A 206 -9.95 -7.21 8.07
N VAL A 207 -11.19 -6.98 7.67
CA VAL A 207 -11.68 -5.71 7.11
C VAL A 207 -12.79 -5.18 8.00
N SER A 208 -12.57 -4.02 8.61
CA SER A 208 -13.48 -3.34 9.53
C SER A 208 -13.85 -1.97 8.96
N GLY A 209 -15.02 -1.88 8.33
CA GLY A 209 -15.50 -0.66 7.66
C GLY A 209 -14.82 -0.41 6.31
N GLY A 210 -14.74 0.86 5.93
CA GLY A 210 -14.15 1.28 4.65
C GLY A 210 -15.02 0.99 3.43
N THR A 211 -14.55 1.49 2.29
CA THR A 211 -15.28 1.39 1.01
C THR A 211 -14.43 0.81 -0.11
N MET A 212 -15.08 0.12 -1.05
CA MET A 212 -14.48 -0.32 -2.32
C MET A 212 -15.42 0.11 -3.44
N THR A 213 -14.98 1.00 -4.33
CA THR A 213 -15.83 1.58 -5.39
C THR A 213 -15.11 1.67 -6.72
N GLY A 214 -15.84 1.60 -7.83
CA GLY A 214 -15.22 1.57 -9.16
C GLY A 214 -14.28 0.37 -9.33
N VAL A 215 -14.64 -0.77 -8.72
CA VAL A 215 -13.89 -2.02 -8.81
C VAL A 215 -14.63 -3.04 -9.67
N GLN A 216 -13.88 -3.90 -10.37
CA GLN A 216 -14.48 -5.07 -11.00
C GLN A 216 -14.75 -6.16 -9.96
N THR A 217 -13.81 -6.37 -9.04
CA THR A 217 -13.99 -7.28 -7.91
C THR A 217 -13.67 -6.59 -6.60
N GLY A 218 -14.49 -6.81 -5.56
CA GLY A 218 -14.25 -6.25 -4.23
C GLY A 218 -13.13 -7.00 -3.51
N ILE A 219 -13.45 -8.10 -2.84
CA ILE A 219 -12.49 -8.95 -2.13
C ILE A 219 -12.42 -10.32 -2.80
N THR A 220 -11.22 -10.78 -3.13
CA THR A 220 -10.98 -12.13 -3.66
C THR A 220 -9.95 -12.85 -2.79
N MET A 221 -10.38 -13.89 -2.08
CA MET A 221 -9.51 -14.80 -1.34
C MET A 221 -9.48 -16.16 -2.03
N SER A 222 -8.32 -16.60 -2.51
CA SER A 222 -8.21 -17.81 -3.35
C SER A 222 -7.47 -18.99 -2.69
N GLY A 223 -6.64 -18.76 -1.67
CA GLY A 223 -5.87 -19.81 -1.00
C GLY A 223 -6.42 -20.22 0.36
N SER A 224 -5.64 -20.01 1.42
CA SER A 224 -5.92 -20.50 2.78
C SER A 224 -5.95 -19.38 3.81
N GLY A 225 -6.55 -19.67 4.97
CA GLY A 225 -6.65 -18.74 6.09
C GLY A 225 -8.08 -18.27 6.35
N THR A 226 -8.21 -17.08 6.94
CA THR A 226 -9.50 -16.53 7.37
C THR A 226 -9.75 -15.16 6.73
N LEU A 227 -10.98 -14.94 6.29
CA LEU A 227 -11.49 -13.64 5.89
C LEU A 227 -12.55 -13.18 6.90
N MET A 228 -12.29 -12.10 7.61
CA MET A 228 -13.27 -11.43 8.47
C MET A 228 -13.63 -10.09 7.85
N VAL A 229 -14.92 -9.86 7.59
CA VAL A 229 -15.41 -8.59 7.06
C VAL A 229 -16.51 -8.07 7.97
N SER A 230 -16.37 -6.86 8.48
CA SER A 230 -17.36 -6.19 9.34
C SER A 230 -17.66 -4.80 8.78
N GLY A 231 -18.91 -4.53 8.42
CA GLY A 231 -19.37 -3.16 8.08
C GLY A 231 -18.81 -2.55 6.80
N ALA A 232 -18.04 -3.27 5.99
CA ALA A 232 -17.48 -2.77 4.73
C ALA A 232 -18.57 -2.49 3.68
N LYS A 233 -18.38 -1.46 2.85
CA LYS A 233 -19.25 -1.14 1.71
C LYS A 233 -18.55 -1.39 0.38
N ILE A 234 -19.00 -2.38 -0.36
CA ILE A 234 -18.41 -2.80 -1.64
C ILE A 234 -19.39 -2.48 -2.77
N THR A 235 -18.94 -1.72 -3.77
CA THR A 235 -19.66 -1.44 -5.01
C THR A 235 -18.82 -1.89 -6.18
N PHE A 236 -19.22 -3.00 -6.82
CA PHE A 236 -18.50 -3.60 -7.94
C PHE A 236 -19.31 -3.47 -9.24
N GLU A 237 -18.63 -3.51 -10.38
CA GLU A 237 -19.23 -3.31 -11.69
C GLU A 237 -19.03 -4.50 -12.64
N GLY A 238 -19.93 -4.64 -13.60
CA GLY A 238 -19.83 -5.63 -14.67
C GLY A 238 -20.10 -7.06 -14.21
N ALA A 239 -19.34 -8.01 -14.76
CA ALA A 239 -19.49 -9.45 -14.50
C ALA A 239 -18.64 -9.96 -13.32
N GLY A 240 -18.03 -9.06 -12.53
CA GLY A 240 -17.20 -9.44 -11.40
C GLY A 240 -18.01 -9.81 -10.14
N HIS A 241 -17.43 -9.59 -8.98
CA HIS A 241 -18.05 -9.98 -7.71
C HIS A 241 -17.73 -9.04 -6.54
N GLY A 242 -18.61 -9.03 -5.54
CA GLY A 242 -18.37 -8.30 -4.30
C GLY A 242 -17.32 -8.99 -3.44
N VAL A 243 -17.60 -10.22 -3.00
CA VAL A 243 -16.66 -11.03 -2.21
C VAL A 243 -16.60 -12.45 -2.77
N LYS A 244 -15.40 -12.98 -3.02
CA LYS A 244 -15.16 -14.36 -3.43
C LYS A 244 -14.18 -15.02 -2.47
N VAL A 245 -14.52 -16.21 -2.01
CA VAL A 245 -13.69 -17.00 -1.09
C VAL A 245 -13.57 -18.42 -1.64
N GLY A 246 -12.37 -18.84 -2.00
CA GLY A 246 -12.02 -20.14 -2.58
C GLY A 246 -11.00 -20.91 -1.74
N GLY A 247 -10.43 -21.96 -2.34
CA GLY A 247 -9.37 -22.75 -1.72
C GLY A 247 -9.81 -23.48 -0.45
N THR A 248 -9.02 -23.38 0.61
CA THR A 248 -9.34 -23.94 1.94
C THR A 248 -9.75 -22.85 2.93
N ALA A 249 -9.90 -21.62 2.46
CA ALA A 249 -10.23 -20.48 3.30
C ALA A 249 -11.61 -20.59 3.94
N THR A 250 -11.75 -19.92 5.07
CA THR A 250 -13.03 -19.70 5.75
C THR A 250 -13.34 -18.21 5.80
N ALA A 251 -14.61 -17.84 5.79
CA ALA A 251 -15.01 -16.45 5.84
C ALA A 251 -16.15 -16.19 6.82
N ASN A 252 -16.08 -15.06 7.51
CA ASN A 252 -17.17 -14.50 8.30
C ASN A 252 -17.43 -13.06 7.84
N ILE A 253 -18.63 -12.82 7.29
CA ILE A 253 -19.04 -11.52 6.79
C ILE A 253 -20.21 -11.03 7.63
N THR A 254 -20.01 -9.93 8.34
CA THR A 254 -21.01 -9.33 9.23
C THR A 254 -21.30 -7.88 8.86
N GLY A 255 -22.57 -7.53 8.66
CA GLY A 255 -22.98 -6.13 8.44
C GLY A 255 -22.45 -5.47 7.16
N ALA A 256 -21.84 -6.21 6.23
CA ALA A 256 -21.33 -5.66 4.98
C ALA A 256 -22.47 -5.25 4.03
N THR A 257 -22.25 -4.18 3.26
CA THR A 257 -23.14 -3.78 2.17
C THR A 257 -22.46 -4.06 0.84
N ILE A 258 -23.04 -4.95 0.03
CA ILE A 258 -22.48 -5.36 -1.25
C ILE A 258 -23.45 -4.97 -2.36
N THR A 259 -23.01 -4.11 -3.25
CA THR A 259 -23.81 -3.54 -4.33
C THR A 259 -23.19 -3.88 -5.69
N GLY A 260 -23.95 -4.57 -6.54
CA GLY A 260 -23.58 -4.79 -7.94
C GLY A 260 -24.17 -3.71 -8.83
N GLY A 261 -23.32 -3.02 -9.59
CA GLY A 261 -23.69 -2.07 -10.64
C GLY A 261 -23.64 -2.68 -12.04
N GLY A 262 -24.43 -2.13 -12.97
CA GLY A 262 -24.40 -2.52 -14.39
C GLY A 262 -25.54 -3.44 -14.82
N SER A 263 -25.27 -4.38 -15.74
CA SER A 263 -26.27 -5.26 -16.38
C SER A 263 -26.79 -6.40 -15.50
N GLY A 264 -26.34 -6.49 -14.24
CA GLY A 264 -26.78 -7.52 -13.29
C GLY A 264 -26.15 -8.90 -13.50
N GLN A 265 -24.98 -8.98 -14.17
CA GLN A 265 -24.29 -10.25 -14.43
C GLN A 265 -23.31 -10.68 -13.33
N GLY A 266 -22.87 -9.76 -12.47
CA GLY A 266 -21.93 -10.08 -11.40
C GLY A 266 -22.59 -10.62 -10.13
N MET A 267 -21.79 -11.28 -9.29
CA MET A 267 -22.25 -12.00 -8.10
C MET A 267 -21.89 -11.25 -6.81
N GLY A 268 -22.82 -11.11 -5.88
CA GLY A 268 -22.55 -10.45 -4.59
C GLY A 268 -21.48 -11.19 -3.77
N VAL A 269 -21.74 -12.46 -3.45
CA VAL A 269 -20.81 -13.34 -2.73
C VAL A 269 -20.67 -14.67 -3.48
N ILE A 270 -19.44 -15.16 -3.62
CA ILE A 270 -19.11 -16.47 -4.18
C ILE A 270 -18.35 -17.27 -3.12
N MET A 271 -18.84 -18.45 -2.76
CA MET A 271 -18.16 -19.37 -1.84
C MET A 271 -17.78 -20.67 -2.54
N GLY A 272 -16.48 -20.89 -2.69
CA GLY A 272 -15.88 -22.16 -3.08
C GLY A 272 -14.88 -22.72 -2.06
N GLY A 273 -14.65 -22.02 -0.94
CA GLY A 273 -13.80 -22.48 0.15
C GLY A 273 -14.54 -23.35 1.18
N LYS A 274 -13.97 -23.49 2.38
CA LYS A 274 -14.42 -24.49 3.37
C LYS A 274 -15.70 -24.11 4.11
N MET A 275 -15.84 -22.85 4.53
CA MET A 275 -16.97 -22.40 5.36
C MET A 275 -17.25 -20.92 5.17
N LEU A 276 -18.54 -20.58 5.15
CA LEU A 276 -19.04 -19.21 5.12
C LEU A 276 -20.03 -18.99 6.26
N GLY A 277 -19.68 -18.08 7.18
CA GLY A 277 -20.61 -17.46 8.12
C GLY A 277 -21.04 -16.10 7.61
N MET A 278 -22.34 -15.82 7.59
CA MET A 278 -22.87 -14.51 7.22
C MET A 278 -23.96 -14.10 8.18
N SER A 279 -23.87 -12.88 8.73
CA SER A 279 -24.89 -12.34 9.64
C SER A 279 -25.04 -10.83 9.50
N GLY A 280 -26.27 -10.34 9.32
CA GLY A 280 -26.50 -8.94 9.03
C GLY A 280 -25.88 -8.47 7.70
N GLY A 281 -26.24 -7.27 7.26
CA GLY A 281 -25.79 -6.70 5.99
C GLY A 281 -26.86 -6.69 4.91
N ARG A 282 -26.51 -6.17 3.74
CA ARG A 282 -27.46 -5.92 2.64
C ARG A 282 -26.83 -6.22 1.29
N PHE A 283 -27.58 -6.95 0.47
CA PHE A 283 -27.30 -7.15 -0.96
C PHE A 283 -28.20 -6.26 -1.79
N GLN A 284 -27.62 -5.52 -2.73
CA GLN A 284 -28.39 -4.68 -3.64
C GLN A 284 -27.87 -4.81 -5.07
N VAL A 285 -28.79 -4.97 -6.02
CA VAL A 285 -28.49 -4.86 -7.45
C VAL A 285 -29.06 -3.53 -7.93
N LEU A 286 -28.19 -2.66 -8.44
CA LEU A 286 -28.62 -1.41 -9.06
C LEU A 286 -28.95 -1.69 -10.53
N ARG A 287 -30.25 -1.87 -10.84
CA ARG A 287 -30.71 -1.81 -12.22
C ARG A 287 -30.69 -0.34 -12.66
N ARG A 288 -29.91 -0.01 -13.69
CA ARG A 288 -30.07 1.29 -14.36
C ARG A 288 -31.51 1.32 -14.90
N ARG A 289 -32.35 2.24 -14.42
CA ARG A 289 -33.63 2.52 -15.07
C ARG A 289 -33.26 3.13 -16.43
N CYS A 290 -33.64 2.45 -17.51
CA CYS A 290 -33.62 3.03 -18.85
C CYS A 290 -34.63 4.18 -18.94
#